data_AF-A0A7W1KMC9-F1
#
_entry.id   AF-A0A7W1KMC9-F1
#
_cell.length_a   1.000
_cell.length_b   1.000
_cell.length_c   1.000
_cell.angle_alpha   90.00
_cell.angle_beta   90.00
_cell.angle_gamma   90.00
#
_symmetry.space_group_name_H-M   'P 1'
#
loop_
_entity.id
_entity.type
_entity.pdbx_description
1 polymer ?
#
loop_
_entity_poly.entity_id
_entity_poly.type
_entity_poly.pdbx_seq_one_letter_code
_entity_poly.pdbx_strand_id
1 'polypeptide(L)'
;EEASVGDAIRGLGEWVGLPPAIAARHVHESGMDPAHIDRWQGISAFVTPSLLWSLYAFLRSPDDYWETICTAIGVGGDTDTMAAIAGAISGARLGARALPGELLGRLNDRGEWGAEALTKLASSCAAIVDSTG
;
A
#
# COMPACT_ATOMS: atom_id res chain seq x y z
N GLU A 1 14.67 -6.44 -22.99
CA GLU A 1 14.39 -7.13 -21.73
C GLU A 1 13.22 -6.44 -21.07
N GLU A 2 12.20 -7.18 -20.64
CA GLU A 2 11.17 -6.64 -19.75
C GLU A 2 11.86 -6.20 -18.46
N ALA A 3 11.60 -4.97 -18.00
CA ALA A 3 12.15 -4.50 -16.74
C ALA A 3 11.70 -5.44 -15.61
N SER A 4 12.67 -6.02 -14.89
CA SER A 4 12.36 -6.91 -13.78
C SER A 4 11.74 -6.12 -12.64
N VAL A 5 10.84 -6.74 -11.87
CA VAL A 5 10.35 -6.20 -10.59
C VAL A 5 11.51 -5.75 -9.70
N GLY A 6 12.64 -6.48 -9.74
CA GLY A 6 13.84 -6.13 -8.98
C GLY A 6 14.46 -4.80 -9.40
N ASP A 7 14.44 -4.46 -10.69
CA ASP A 7 14.96 -3.18 -11.19
C ASP A 7 14.02 -2.03 -10.83
N ALA A 8 12.71 -2.26 -10.92
CA ALA A 8 11.72 -1.28 -10.52
C ALA A 8 11.79 -0.99 -8.99
N ILE A 9 12.07 -2.00 -8.16
CA ILE A 9 12.30 -1.82 -6.72
C ILE A 9 13.58 -1.01 -6.47
N ARG A 10 14.65 -1.20 -7.24
CA ARG A 10 15.86 -0.36 -7.12
C ARG A 10 15.56 1.10 -7.46
N GLY A 11 14.71 1.35 -8.47
CA GLY A 11 14.26 2.68 -8.84
C GLY A 11 13.55 3.44 -7.71
N LEU A 12 12.83 2.74 -6.82
CA LEU A 12 12.16 3.38 -5.67
C LEU A 12 13.12 4.17 -4.77
N GLY A 13 14.38 3.73 -4.65
CA GLY A 13 15.39 4.44 -3.84
C GLY A 13 15.65 5.86 -4.35
N GLU A 14 15.52 6.08 -5.66
CA GLU A 14 15.66 7.40 -6.28
C GLU A 14 14.34 8.18 -6.24
N TRP A 15 13.20 7.49 -6.30
CA TRP A 15 11.90 8.14 -6.43
C TRP A 15 11.26 8.55 -5.10
N VAL A 16 11.65 7.96 -3.97
CA VAL A 16 11.04 8.22 -2.66
C VAL A 16 11.08 9.71 -2.25
N GLY A 17 12.11 10.44 -2.71
CA GLY A 17 12.25 11.88 -2.46
C GLY A 17 11.47 12.76 -3.43
N LEU A 18 10.89 12.19 -4.50
CA LEU A 18 10.13 12.94 -5.49
C LEU A 18 8.73 13.27 -4.98
N PRO A 19 8.07 14.32 -5.52
CA PRO A 19 6.66 14.54 -5.27
C PRO A 19 5.79 13.37 -5.77
N PRO A 20 4.67 13.03 -5.10
CA PRO A 20 3.79 11.91 -5.48
C PRO A 20 3.40 11.89 -6.96
N ALA A 21 3.05 13.04 -7.54
CA ALA A 21 2.67 13.13 -8.95
C ALA A 21 3.81 12.76 -9.92
N ILE A 22 5.07 12.98 -9.54
CA ILE A 22 6.24 12.65 -10.36
C ILE A 22 6.62 11.18 -10.17
N ALA A 23 6.68 10.71 -8.91
CA ALA A 23 6.94 9.31 -8.61
C ALA A 23 5.92 8.38 -9.26
N ALA A 24 4.64 8.75 -9.28
CA ALA A 24 3.58 7.95 -9.88
C ALA A 24 3.78 7.73 -11.38
N ARG A 25 4.37 8.70 -12.09
CA ARG A 25 4.71 8.55 -13.52
C ARG A 25 5.79 7.49 -13.73
N HIS A 26 6.84 7.52 -12.92
CA HIS A 26 7.90 6.50 -12.98
C HIS A 26 7.36 5.10 -12.65
N VAL A 27 6.50 5.00 -11.63
CA VAL A 27 5.86 3.72 -11.26
C VAL A 27 4.95 3.20 -12.38
N HIS A 28 4.15 4.08 -12.98
CA HIS A 28 3.29 3.73 -14.12
C HIS A 28 4.09 3.20 -15.31
N GLU A 29 5.23 3.84 -15.62
CA GLU A 29 6.12 3.43 -16.71
C GLU A 29 6.89 2.12 -16.41
N SER A 30 7.09 1.79 -15.14
CA SER A 30 7.89 0.62 -14.70
C SER A 30 7.11 -0.71 -14.67
N GLY A 31 5.81 -0.68 -14.96
CA GLY A 31 4.95 -1.86 -14.94
C GLY A 31 3.73 -1.65 -15.82
N MET A 32 3.92 -1.65 -17.13
CA MET A 32 2.80 -1.56 -18.06
C MET A 32 2.07 -2.90 -18.14
N ASP A 33 0.75 -2.84 -17.94
CA ASP A 33 -0.17 -3.76 -18.59
C ASP A 33 -0.10 -3.48 -20.11
N PRO A 34 0.29 -4.45 -20.97
CA PRO A 34 0.33 -4.28 -22.42
C PRO A 34 -1.01 -3.83 -23.04
N ALA A 35 -2.13 -3.97 -22.30
CA ALA A 35 -3.46 -3.55 -22.73
C ALA A 35 -3.85 -2.12 -22.30
N HIS A 36 -3.07 -1.43 -21.45
CA HIS A 36 -3.37 -0.06 -20.99
C HIS A 36 -2.77 1.00 -21.92
N ILE A 37 -3.42 1.16 -23.07
CA ILE A 37 -3.04 2.12 -24.12
C ILE A 37 -3.66 3.51 -23.84
N ASP A 38 -2.79 4.52 -23.85
CA ASP A 38 -2.96 5.95 -24.19
C ASP A 38 -3.37 7.02 -23.18
N ARG A 39 -3.84 6.75 -21.95
CA ARG A 39 -4.07 7.83 -20.94
C ARG A 39 -3.80 7.40 -19.50
N TRP A 40 -2.96 8.16 -18.79
CA TRP A 40 -2.71 7.97 -17.36
C TRP A 40 -4.00 8.16 -16.55
N GLN A 41 -4.43 7.11 -15.84
CA GLN A 41 -5.61 7.10 -14.95
C GLN A 41 -5.23 6.64 -13.54
N GLY A 42 -4.02 6.92 -13.10
CA GLY A 42 -3.46 6.42 -11.84
C GLY A 42 -2.62 5.15 -12.01
N ILE A 43 -2.47 4.39 -10.94
CA ILE A 43 -1.67 3.17 -10.90
C ILE A 43 -2.57 1.97 -11.24
N SER A 44 -2.17 1.16 -12.21
CA SER A 44 -2.95 0.01 -12.65
C SER A 44 -2.98 -1.10 -11.60
N ALA A 45 -3.99 -1.97 -11.65
CA ALA A 45 -4.12 -3.12 -10.75
C ALA A 45 -3.14 -4.27 -11.03
N PHE A 46 -2.07 -4.00 -11.79
CA PHE A 46 -1.04 -5.00 -12.06
C PHE A 46 -0.08 -5.09 -10.88
N VAL A 47 0.47 -6.28 -10.64
CA VAL A 47 1.22 -6.56 -9.41
C VAL A 47 2.39 -5.60 -9.21
N THR A 48 3.20 -5.39 -10.26
CA THR A 48 4.38 -4.51 -10.20
C THR A 48 4.04 -3.07 -9.82
N PRO A 49 3.18 -2.34 -10.56
CA PRO A 49 2.87 -0.96 -10.26
C PRO A 49 2.13 -0.78 -8.91
N SER A 50 1.16 -1.66 -8.57
CA SER A 50 0.49 -1.60 -7.27
C SER A 50 1.46 -1.80 -6.10
N LEU A 51 2.38 -2.77 -6.21
CA LEU A 51 3.39 -3.02 -5.17
C LEU A 51 4.36 -1.85 -5.03
N LEU A 52 4.88 -1.32 -6.14
CA LEU A 52 5.83 -0.21 -6.12
C LEU A 52 5.20 1.05 -5.53
N TRP A 53 3.97 1.37 -5.91
CA TRP A 53 3.28 2.54 -5.34
C TRP A 53 3.01 2.37 -3.84
N SER A 54 2.61 1.17 -3.42
CA SER A 54 2.38 0.87 -2.00
C SER A 54 3.65 1.04 -1.17
N LEU A 55 4.80 0.57 -1.70
CA LEU A 55 6.11 0.74 -1.08
C LEU A 55 6.53 2.22 -1.06
N TYR A 56 6.35 2.94 -2.16
CA TYR A 56 6.62 4.38 -2.23
C TYR A 56 5.82 5.15 -1.17
N ALA A 57 4.52 4.89 -1.05
CA ALA A 57 3.65 5.56 -0.10
C ALA A 57 4.12 5.34 1.34
N PHE A 58 4.48 4.10 1.70
CA PHE A 58 5.05 3.80 3.01
C PHE A 58 6.41 4.45 3.23
N LEU A 59 7.35 4.33 2.29
CA LEU A 59 8.72 4.83 2.45
C LEU A 59 8.79 6.37 2.51
N ARG A 60 7.81 7.07 1.92
CA ARG A 60 7.72 8.53 1.98
C ARG A 60 7.32 9.04 3.36
N SER A 61 6.52 8.28 4.10
CA SER A 61 5.99 8.66 5.41
C SER A 61 5.98 7.46 6.37
N PRO A 62 7.14 6.82 6.63
CA PRO A 62 7.17 5.54 7.34
C PRO A 62 6.70 5.63 8.78
N ASP A 63 6.72 6.83 9.36
CA ASP A 63 6.34 7.10 10.74
C ASP A 63 4.97 7.80 10.86
N ASP A 64 4.21 7.90 9.76
CA ASP A 64 2.87 8.49 9.71
C ASP A 64 1.92 7.60 8.90
N TYR A 65 1.04 6.88 9.62
CA TYR A 65 0.05 6.00 9.00
C TYR A 65 -0.93 6.77 8.10
N TRP A 66 -1.38 7.93 8.56
CA TRP A 66 -2.39 8.70 7.85
C TRP A 66 -1.84 9.23 6.53
N GLU A 67 -0.66 9.84 6.57
CA GLU A 67 0.01 10.34 5.36
C GLU A 67 0.37 9.20 4.39
N THR A 68 0.72 8.01 4.90
CA THR A 68 0.96 6.82 4.09
C THR A 68 -0.30 6.43 3.30
N ILE A 69 -1.45 6.34 3.97
CA ILE A 69 -2.72 6.00 3.33
C ILE A 69 -3.17 7.09 2.37
N CYS A 70 -3.05 8.37 2.76
CA CYS A 70 -3.36 9.50 1.87
C CYS A 70 -2.52 9.48 0.59
N THR A 71 -1.22 9.16 0.70
CA THR A 71 -0.33 9.01 -0.46
C THR A 71 -0.77 7.82 -1.32
N ALA A 72 -1.07 6.68 -0.70
CA ALA A 72 -1.46 5.45 -1.41
C ALA A 72 -2.72 5.67 -2.29
N ILE A 73 -3.74 6.36 -1.77
CA ILE A 73 -4.99 6.60 -2.52
C ILE A 73 -4.93 7.83 -3.44
N GLY A 74 -4.04 8.78 -3.18
CA GLY A 74 -4.09 10.13 -3.74
C GLY A 74 -3.90 10.23 -5.26
N VAL A 75 -3.34 9.20 -5.90
CA VAL A 75 -3.09 9.18 -7.35
C VAL A 75 -4.15 8.41 -8.15
N GLY A 76 -5.13 7.78 -7.48
CA GLY A 76 -6.17 7.00 -8.13
C GLY A 76 -5.68 5.68 -8.73
N GLY A 77 -6.57 5.00 -9.46
CA GLY A 77 -6.35 3.65 -9.98
C GLY A 77 -6.80 2.58 -8.98
N ASP A 78 -5.95 1.58 -8.73
CA ASP A 78 -6.19 0.43 -7.83
C ASP A 78 -6.02 0.79 -6.33
N THR A 79 -6.75 1.83 -5.89
CA THR A 79 -6.52 2.47 -4.59
C THR A 79 -6.78 1.56 -3.39
N ASP A 80 -7.70 0.62 -3.49
CA ASP A 80 -8.06 -0.33 -2.44
C ASP A 80 -6.91 -1.32 -2.18
N THR A 81 -6.38 -1.94 -3.24
CA THR A 81 -5.23 -2.85 -3.13
C THR A 81 -4.00 -2.09 -2.62
N MET A 82 -3.73 -0.92 -3.17
CA MET A 82 -2.56 -0.12 -2.77
C MET A 82 -2.64 0.34 -1.31
N ALA A 83 -3.80 0.83 -0.87
CA ALA A 83 -4.01 1.21 0.52
C ALA A 83 -3.94 0.00 1.47
N ALA A 84 -4.44 -1.16 1.05
CA ALA A 84 -4.34 -2.38 1.85
C ALA A 84 -2.89 -2.82 2.08
N ILE A 85 -2.06 -2.85 1.03
CA ILE A 85 -0.64 -3.21 1.13
C ILE A 85 0.13 -2.16 1.95
N ALA A 86 0.00 -0.87 1.60
CA ALA A 86 0.69 0.21 2.31
C ALA A 86 0.28 0.26 3.79
N GLY A 87 -1.01 0.09 4.07
CA GLY A 87 -1.57 0.04 5.42
C GLY A 87 -1.08 -1.16 6.24
N ALA A 88 -0.94 -2.34 5.63
CA ALA A 88 -0.38 -3.50 6.30
C ALA A 88 1.07 -3.26 6.74
N ILE A 89 1.91 -2.70 5.85
CA ILE A 89 3.32 -2.40 6.13
C ILE A 89 3.44 -1.31 7.21
N SER A 90 2.71 -0.20 7.03
CA SER A 90 2.72 0.92 7.98
C SER A 90 2.18 0.52 9.36
N GLY A 91 1.07 -0.23 9.39
CA GLY A 91 0.48 -0.74 10.63
C GLY A 91 1.39 -1.74 11.37
N ALA A 92 2.11 -2.60 10.64
CA ALA A 92 3.10 -3.49 11.23
C ALA A 92 4.26 -2.72 11.88
N ARG A 93 4.68 -1.60 11.27
CA ARG A 93 5.75 -0.74 11.81
C ARG A 93 5.29 0.08 13.03
N LEU A 94 4.15 0.74 12.92
CA LEU A 94 3.69 1.74 13.89
C LEU A 94 2.82 1.15 15.01
N GLY A 95 2.31 -0.06 14.80
CA GLY A 95 1.42 -0.75 15.72
C GLY A 95 -0.02 -0.20 15.68
N ALA A 96 -0.94 -0.97 16.27
CA ALA A 96 -2.37 -0.72 16.18
C ALA A 96 -2.83 0.65 16.76
N ARG A 97 -2.05 1.24 17.67
CA ARG A 97 -2.38 2.55 18.29
C ARG A 97 -2.21 3.72 17.33
N ALA A 98 -1.45 3.56 16.24
CA ALA A 98 -1.28 4.59 15.22
C ALA A 98 -2.43 4.64 14.21
N LEU A 99 -3.31 3.63 14.21
CA LEU A 99 -4.44 3.56 13.29
C LEU A 99 -5.53 4.58 13.65
N PRO A 100 -6.19 5.20 12.66
CA PRO A 100 -7.23 6.20 12.89
C PRO A 100 -8.49 5.55 13.49
N GLY A 101 -8.68 5.69 14.80
CA GLY A 101 -9.76 5.05 15.56
C GLY A 101 -11.17 5.35 15.03
N GLU A 102 -11.42 6.59 14.56
CA GLU A 102 -12.71 6.98 13.97
C GLU A 102 -13.02 6.20 12.69
N LEU A 103 -12.02 5.91 11.86
CA LEU A 103 -12.19 5.12 10.65
C LEU A 103 -12.30 3.64 10.95
N LEU A 104 -11.54 3.13 11.93
CA LEU A 104 -11.70 1.76 12.41
C LEU A 104 -13.12 1.50 12.90
N GLY A 105 -13.72 2.45 13.61
CA GLY A 105 -15.12 2.36 14.06
C GLY A 105 -16.14 2.28 12.92
N ARG A 106 -15.75 2.64 11.69
CA ARG A 106 -16.58 2.58 10.48
C ARG A 106 -16.25 1.40 9.57
N LEU A 107 -15.23 0.62 9.91
CA LEU A 107 -14.78 -0.50 9.10
C LEU A 107 -15.86 -1.58 9.06
N ASN A 108 -16.33 -1.88 7.86
CA ASN A 108 -17.39 -2.84 7.62
C ASN A 108 -17.21 -3.51 6.26
N ASP A 109 -16.91 -4.80 6.26
CA ASP A 109 -16.88 -5.63 5.06
C ASP A 109 -18.27 -6.20 4.80
N ARG A 110 -19.16 -5.36 4.28
CA ARG A 110 -20.55 -5.74 3.93
C ARG A 110 -21.35 -6.40 5.08
N GLY A 111 -20.97 -6.14 6.33
CA GLY A 111 -21.58 -6.73 7.52
C GLY A 111 -20.91 -8.00 8.04
N GLU A 112 -19.94 -8.55 7.31
CA GLU A 112 -19.24 -9.79 7.68
C GLU A 112 -18.07 -9.54 8.62
N TRP A 113 -17.22 -8.54 8.32
CA TRP A 113 -16.04 -8.21 9.12
C TRP A 113 -16.06 -6.76 9.60
N GLY A 114 -15.75 -6.57 10.87
CA GLY A 114 -15.54 -5.25 11.49
C GLY A 114 -14.26 -5.23 12.32
N ALA A 115 -13.92 -4.05 12.86
CA ALA A 115 -12.66 -3.83 13.59
C ALA A 115 -12.43 -4.83 14.74
N GLU A 116 -13.47 -5.19 15.49
CA GLU A 116 -13.36 -6.16 16.59
C GLU A 116 -12.97 -7.56 16.07
N ALA A 117 -13.63 -8.05 15.03
CA ALA A 117 -13.37 -9.37 14.45
C ALA A 117 -11.95 -9.44 13.86
N LEU A 118 -11.53 -8.38 13.16
CA LEU A 118 -10.18 -8.28 12.60
C LEU A 118 -9.11 -8.16 13.69
N THR A 119 -9.38 -7.46 14.80
CA THR A 119 -8.47 -7.39 15.95
C THR A 119 -8.29 -8.75 16.62
N LYS A 120 -9.38 -9.53 16.74
CA LYS A 120 -9.32 -10.91 17.24
C LYS A 120 -8.50 -11.80 16.31
N LEU A 121 -8.71 -11.68 15.00
CA LEU A 121 -7.92 -12.41 14.01
C LEU A 121 -6.42 -12.06 14.11
N ALA A 122 -6.07 -10.78 14.21
CA ALA A 122 -4.70 -10.33 14.38
C ALA A 122 -4.05 -10.91 15.65
N SER A 123 -4.78 -10.91 16.77
CA SER A 123 -4.32 -11.50 18.04
C SER A 123 -4.07 -13.01 17.92
N SER A 124 -4.94 -13.74 17.20
CA SER A 124 -4.77 -15.17 16.94
C SER A 124 -3.54 -15.45 16.06
N CYS A 125 -3.32 -14.64 15.03
CA CYS A 125 -2.12 -14.74 14.17
C CYS A 125 -0.84 -14.51 14.98
N ALA A 126 -0.82 -13.49 15.86
CA ALA A 126 0.32 -13.22 16.72
C ALA A 126 0.65 -14.40 17.65
N ALA A 127 -0.38 -15.01 18.25
CA ALA A 127 -0.19 -16.18 19.11
C ALA A 127 0.43 -17.38 18.38
N ILE A 128 0.14 -17.57 17.08
CA ILE A 128 0.75 -18.63 16.27
C ILE A 128 2.26 -18.37 16.11
N VAL A 129 2.64 -17.13 15.79
CA VAL A 129 4.05 -16.73 15.64
C VAL A 129 4.82 -16.94 16.94
N ASP A 130 4.24 -16.54 18.08
CA ASP A 130 4.86 -16.70 19.40
C ASP A 130 4.98 -18.19 19.82
N SER A 131 4.07 -19.05 19.36
CA SER A 131 4.10 -20.49 19.67
C SER A 131 5.12 -21.29 18.84
N THR A 132 5.69 -20.69 17.79
CA THR A 132 6.66 -21.32 16.89
C THR A 132 8.09 -20.81 17.05
N GLY A 133 8.32 -19.85 17.96
CA GLY A 133 9.65 -19.37 18.38
C GLY A 133 10.11 -19.97 19.69
#